data_AF-A0A2E5M0M8-F1
#
_entry.id   AF-A0A2E5M0M8-F1
#
_cell.length_a   1.000
_cell.length_b   1.000
_cell.length_c   1.000
_cell.angle_alpha   90.00
_cell.angle_beta   90.00
_cell.angle_gamma   90.00
#
_symmetry.space_group_name_H-M   'P 1'
#
loop_
_entity.id
_entity.type
_entity.pdbx_description
1 polymer ?
#
loop_
_entity_poly.entity_id
_entity_poly.type
_entity_poly.pdbx_seq_one_letter_code
_entity_poly.pdbx_strand_id
1 'polypeptide(L)' 'MKARGAKNVNMVCIIAAPEGIAAFEEAHPDVSILAGKIDRELNDQKYILPGLGDFGDRLFNT' A
#
# COMPACT_ATOMS: atom_id res chain seq x y z
N MET A 1 2.07 9.36 -12.99
CA MET A 1 1.52 8.63 -14.16
C MET A 1 0.26 9.30 -14.72
N LYS A 2 -0.74 9.62 -13.90
CA LYS A 2 -1.94 10.37 -14.32
C LYS A 2 -1.62 11.70 -15.02
N ALA A 3 -0.71 12.50 -14.45
CA ALA A 3 -0.22 13.74 -15.07
C ALA A 3 0.48 13.54 -16.43
N ARG A 4 0.88 12.31 -16.77
CA ARG A 4 1.46 11.94 -18.07
C ARG A 4 0.41 11.32 -19.02
N GLY A 5 -0.88 11.40 -18.68
CA GLY A 5 -2.00 10.93 -19.52
C GLY A 5 -2.43 9.47 -19.32
N ALA A 6 -1.90 8.76 -18.32
CA ALA A 6 -2.33 7.40 -18.03
C ALA A 6 -3.78 7.36 -17.51
N LYS A 7 -4.65 6.61 -18.18
CA LYS A 7 -6.09 6.51 -17.87
C LYS A 7 -6.46 5.30 -17.01
N ASN A 8 -5.73 4.20 -17.16
CA ASN A 8 -5.97 2.95 -16.43
C ASN A 8 -4.75 2.70 -15.53
N VAL A 9 -4.90 3.01 -14.25
CA VAL A 9 -3.84 2.83 -13.25
C VAL A 9 -4.39 1.94 -12.16
N ASN A 10 -3.62 0.91 -11.79
CA ASN A 10 -3.92 0.04 -10.67
C ASN A 10 -2.74 0.10 -9.69
N MET A 11 -3.03 0.16 -8.39
CA MET A 11 -2.04 0.00 -7.35
C MET A 11 -1.98 -1.47 -6.94
N VAL A 12 -0.79 -2.07 -6.95
CA VAL A 12 -0.59 -3.47 -6.55
C VAL A 12 0.42 -3.53 -5.42
N CYS A 13 0.10 -4.24 -4.33
CA CYS A 13 0.99 -4.43 -3.20
C CYS A 13 0.84 -5.83 -2.57
N ILE A 14 1.85 -6.24 -1.79
CA ILE A 14 1.85 -7.54 -1.11
C ILE A 14 0.92 -7.50 0.11
N ILE A 15 1.10 -6.50 0.98
CA ILE A 15 0.32 -6.32 2.21
C ILE A 15 -0.14 -4.86 2.28
N ALA A 16 -1.41 -4.64 2.63
CA ALA A 16 -1.98 -3.33 2.91
C ALA A 16 -2.60 -3.30 4.32
N ALA A 17 -2.73 -2.10 4.88
CA ALA A 17 -3.50 -1.84 6.11
C ALA A 17 -4.74 -0.99 5.77
N PRO A 18 -5.87 -1.14 6.51
CA PRO A 18 -7.11 -0.43 6.25
C PRO A 18 -6.95 1.09 6.18
N GLU A 19 -6.11 1.66 7.04
CA GLU A 19 -5.85 3.09 7.11
C GLU A 19 -5.13 3.59 5.85
N GLY A 20 -4.22 2.78 5.31
CA GLY A 20 -3.52 3.08 4.06
C GLY A 20 -4.43 2.94 2.84
N ILE A 21 -5.32 1.96 2.85
CA ILE A 21 -6.35 1.79 1.80
C ILE A 21 -7.28 3.01 1.79
N ALA A 22 -7.86 3.36 2.93
CA ALA A 22 -8.78 4.49 3.04
C ALA A 22 -8.13 5.82 2.59
N ALA A 23 -6.90 6.09 3.05
CA ALA A 23 -6.17 7.29 2.65
C ALA A 23 -5.88 7.32 1.13
N PHE A 24 -5.58 6.16 0.54
CA PHE A 24 -5.32 6.07 -0.90
C PHE A 24 -6.59 6.22 -1.73
N GLU A 25 -7.69 5.59 -1.31
CA GLU A 25 -9.00 5.71 -1.97
C GLU A 25 -9.54 7.15 -1.89
N GLU A 26 -9.32 7.86 -0.79
CA GLU A 26 -9.67 9.29 -0.67
C GLU A 26 -8.87 10.14 -1.66
N ALA A 27 -7.56 9.91 -1.76
CA ALA A 27 -6.69 10.68 -2.66
C ALA A 27 -6.89 10.31 -4.14
N HIS A 28 -7.21 9.05 -4.42
CA HIS A 28 -7.24 8.46 -5.75
C HIS A 28 -8.43 7.48 -5.94
N PRO A 29 -9.68 7.98 -5.88
CA PRO A 29 -10.87 7.13 -5.98
C PRO A 29 -11.03 6.44 -7.33
N ASP A 30 -10.30 6.90 -8.35
CA ASP A 30 -10.25 6.35 -9.71
C ASP A 30 -9.22 5.21 -9.88
N VAL A 31 -8.50 4.82 -8.83
CA VAL A 31 -7.44 3.78 -8.89
C VAL A 31 -7.83 2.58 -8.06
N SER A 32 -7.94 1.42 -8.72
CA SER A 32 -8.18 0.15 -8.05
C SER A 32 -6.93 -0.31 -7.28
N ILE A 33 -7.13 -0.84 -6.08
CA ILE A 33 -6.08 -1.46 -5.26
C ILE A 33 -6.20 -2.98 -5.34
N LEU A 34 -5.09 -3.65 -5.65
CA LEU A 34 -4.94 -5.10 -5.56
C LEU A 34 -3.89 -5.42 -4.49
N ALA A 35 -4.35 -5.85 -3.32
CA ALA A 35 -3.49 -6.28 -2.23
C ALA A 35 -3.50 -7.81 -2.11
N GLY A 36 -2.32 -8.43 -1.95
CA GLY A 36 -2.22 -9.87 -1.68
C GLY A 36 -2.79 -10.26 -0.32
N LYS A 37 -2.68 -9.36 0.66
CA LYS A 37 -3.27 -9.49 1.99
C LYS A 37 -3.64 -8.12 2.56
N ILE A 38 -4.72 -8.07 3.32
CA ILE A 38 -5.06 -6.92 4.16
C ILE A 38 -4.81 -7.34 5.61
N ASP A 39 -3.87 -6.67 6.26
CA ASP A 39 -3.52 -6.85 7.66
C ASP A 39 -4.27 -5.85 8.54
N ARG A 40 -4.15 -5.91 9.87
CA ARG A 40 -5.17 -5.32 10.75
C ARG A 40 -5.11 -3.79 10.87
N GLU A 41 -3.90 -3.24 11.00
CA GLU A 41 -3.70 -1.85 11.37
C GLU A 41 -2.26 -1.39 11.10
N LEU A 42 -2.06 -0.08 11.19
CA LEU A 42 -0.74 0.53 11.35
C LEU A 42 -0.43 0.78 12.84
N ASN A 43 0.82 0.57 13.24
CA ASN A 43 1.30 1.04 14.55
C ASN A 43 1.69 2.53 14.52
N ASP A 44 2.14 3.06 15.67
CA ASP A 44 2.55 4.47 15.80
C ASP A 44 3.72 4.86 14.87
N GLN A 45 4.57 3.89 14.53
CA GLN A 45 5.69 4.05 13.60
C GLN A 45 5.31 3.78 12.13
N LYS A 46 4.01 3.57 11.84
CA LYS A 46 3.46 3.28 10.51
C LYS A 46 3.90 1.95 9.88
N TYR A 47 4.32 0.99 10.70
CA TYR A 47 4.43 -0.40 10.26
C TYR A 47 3.06 -1.07 10.23
N ILE A 48 2.82 -1.88 9.20
CA ILE A 48 1.63 -2.74 9.10
C ILE A 48 1.76 -3.89 10.13
N LEU A 49 0.68 -4.20 10.85
CA LEU A 49 0.65 -5.28 11.83
C LEU A 49 -0.32 -6.41 11.44
N PRO A 50 0.10 -7.69 11.48
CA PRO A 50 1.45 -8.17 11.79
C PRO A 50 2.51 -7.81 10.73
N GLY A 51 2.09 -7.57 9.48
CA GLY A 51 2.94 -7.12 8.39
C GLY A 51 4.15 -8.02 8.14
N LEU A 52 5.23 -7.40 7.67
CA LEU A 52 6.48 -8.09 7.39
C LEU A 52 7.73 -7.37 7.95
N GLY A 53 7.54 -6.28 8.71
CA GLY A 53 8.63 -5.40 9.13
C GLY A 53 9.12 -4.52 7.98
N ASP A 54 10.40 -4.15 8.00
CA ASP A 54 11.02 -3.39 6.93
C ASP A 54 11.23 -4.30 5.70
N PHE A 55 10.49 -4.03 4.62
CA PHE A 55 10.62 -4.82 3.40
C PHE A 55 11.92 -4.55 2.65
N GLY A 56 12.43 -3.31 2.69
CA GLY A 56 13.65 -2.93 1.99
C GLY A 56 14.84 -3.68 2.55
N ASP A 57 15.01 -3.63 3.87
CA ASP A 57 16.10 -4.33 4.56
C ASP A 57 16.00 -5.84 4.36
N ARG A 58 14.79 -6.41 4.41
CA ARG A 58 14.61 -7.86 4.19
C ARG A 58 14.87 -8.28 2.74
N LEU A 59 14.62 -7.42 1.77
CA LEU A 59 14.79 -7.72 0.35
C LEU A 59 16.26 -7.56 -0.09
N PHE A 60 16.93 -6.52 0.40
CA PHE A 60 18.29 -6.17 -0.03
C PHE A 60 19.37 -6.50 1.00
N ASN A 61 18.97 -6.99 2.18
CA ASN A 61 19.86 -7.37 3.28
C ASN A 61 20.75 -6.20 3.73
N THR A 62 20.12 -5.03 3.96
CA THR A 62 20.73 -3.78 4.44
C THR A 62 20.52 -3.55 5.93
#